data_AF-A0A023Q2I9-F1
#
_entry.id   AF-A0A023Q2I9-F1
#
_cell.length_a   1.000
_cell.length_b   1.000
_cell.length_c   1.000
_cell.angle_alpha   90.00
_cell.angle_beta   90.00
_cell.angle_gamma   90.00
#
_symmetry.space_group_name_H-M   'P 1'
#
loop_
_entity.id
_entity.type
_entity.pdbx_description
1 polymer ?
#
loop_
_entity_poly.entity_id
_entity_poly.type
_entity_poly.pdbx_seq_one_letter_code
_entity_poly.pdbx_strand_id
1 'polypeptide(L)'
;DAIQCIKLVKKHGVCVPFQSCDRVLDQLMKLNSPAVVAWDFYLEILGCGYPPKLYNFNVLMNKFCKEGTVKEAHLVFDEMSRSGLRPTAVSYNTLINGYCKWGSLDEGFRLKRVMESRLVPDVFTYSALINGLCRGGRMDDANQVFDEMCSKGLVPNDVIFTTLINGSCKNGEVSLAMEMYERMLMKGVKPDLIMYNTLINVLCKSGILNDARKLIDEMSTKGLKADKFTYTTLIDGCCMEGNLDAALEIRQRMMREGIEPDNVAYT
;
A
#
# COMPACT_ATOMS: atom_id res chain seq x y z
N ASP A 1 -8.06 -18.79 30.55
CA ASP A 1 -8.19 -18.89 29.09
C ASP A 1 -9.66 -18.71 28.71
N ALA A 2 -9.99 -17.66 27.94
CA ALA A 2 -11.37 -17.32 27.59
C ALA A 2 -12.05 -18.43 26.76
N ILE A 3 -11.29 -19.18 25.97
CA ILE A 3 -11.79 -20.29 25.15
C ILE A 3 -12.24 -21.45 26.05
N GLN A 4 -11.43 -21.80 27.06
CA GLN A 4 -11.79 -22.84 28.03
C GLN A 4 -13.06 -22.48 28.82
N CYS A 5 -13.23 -21.21 29.19
CA CYS A 5 -14.44 -20.74 29.86
C CYS A 5 -15.68 -20.94 28.98
N ILE A 6 -15.62 -20.62 27.69
CA ILE A 6 -16.76 -20.85 26.78
C ILE A 6 -17.04 -22.35 26.61
N LYS A 7 -16.01 -23.18 26.42
CA LYS A 7 -16.17 -24.64 26.31
C LYS A 7 -16.82 -25.24 27.57
N LEU A 8 -16.45 -24.77 28.76
CA LEU A 8 -17.07 -25.16 30.02
C LEU A 8 -18.53 -24.70 30.10
N VAL A 9 -18.81 -23.45 29.73
CA VAL A 9 -20.17 -22.89 29.73
C VAL A 9 -21.09 -23.68 28.78
N LYS A 10 -20.59 -24.02 27.58
CA LYS A 10 -21.26 -24.89 26.61
C LYS A 10 -21.53 -26.29 27.17
N LYS A 11 -20.54 -26.91 27.84
CA LYS A 11 -20.69 -28.23 28.48
C LYS A 11 -21.82 -28.25 29.52
N HIS A 12 -22.06 -27.13 30.20
CA HIS A 12 -23.09 -27.01 31.23
C HIS A 12 -24.41 -26.40 30.69
N GLY A 13 -24.56 -26.21 29.38
CA GLY A 13 -25.79 -25.70 28.76
C GLY A 13 -26.12 -24.24 29.11
N VAL A 14 -25.15 -23.49 29.66
CA VAL A 14 -25.36 -22.08 30.02
C VAL A 14 -25.10 -21.21 28.79
N CYS A 15 -25.97 -20.23 28.53
CA CYS A 15 -25.81 -19.30 27.42
C CYS A 15 -24.85 -18.16 27.83
N VAL A 16 -23.75 -17.96 27.11
CA VAL A 16 -22.87 -16.80 27.33
C VAL A 16 -23.57 -15.55 26.77
N PRO A 17 -23.71 -14.46 27.54
CA PRO A 17 -24.24 -13.21 27.00
C PRO A 17 -23.38 -12.71 25.83
N PHE A 18 -24.00 -12.47 24.67
CA PHE A 18 -23.27 -12.02 23.47
C PHE A 18 -22.55 -10.69 23.67
N GLN A 19 -23.02 -9.82 24.57
CA GLN A 19 -22.32 -8.59 24.95
C GLN A 19 -20.95 -8.85 25.59
N SER A 20 -20.82 -9.91 26.38
CA SER A 20 -19.53 -10.29 26.96
C SER A 20 -18.59 -10.85 25.89
N CYS A 21 -19.11 -11.63 24.95
CA CYS A 21 -18.35 -12.10 23.79
C CYS A 21 -17.85 -10.95 22.92
N ASP A 22 -18.69 -9.94 22.66
CA ASP A 22 -18.31 -8.75 21.89
C ASP A 22 -17.11 -8.02 22.51
N ARG A 23 -17.11 -7.82 23.83
CA ARG A 23 -16.00 -7.14 24.53
C ARG A 23 -14.70 -7.94 24.47
N VAL A 24 -14.77 -9.26 24.69
CA VAL A 24 -13.58 -10.13 24.62
C VAL A 24 -13.04 -10.18 23.19
N LEU A 25 -13.92 -10.30 22.19
CA LEU A 25 -13.53 -10.34 20.78
C LEU A 25 -12.87 -9.02 20.35
N ASP A 26 -13.47 -7.88 20.70
CA ASP A 26 -12.92 -6.55 20.42
C ASP A 26 -11.53 -6.37 21.08
N GLN A 27 -11.38 -6.84 22.32
CA GLN A 27 -10.08 -6.82 23.00
C GLN A 27 -9.04 -7.73 22.32
N LEU A 28 -9.41 -8.94 21.90
CA LEU A 28 -8.54 -9.85 21.15
C LEU A 28 -8.18 -9.33 19.75
N MET A 29 -9.07 -8.57 19.12
CA MET A 29 -8.82 -7.94 17.83
C MET A 29 -7.90 -6.72 17.94
N LYS A 30 -8.05 -5.90 18.99
CA LYS A 30 -7.27 -4.67 19.22
C LYS A 30 -5.88 -4.90 19.80
N LEU A 31 -5.72 -5.90 20.67
CA LEU A 31 -4.42 -6.22 21.25
C LEU A 31 -3.48 -6.82 20.21
N ASN A 32 -2.18 -6.72 20.47
CA ASN A 32 -1.13 -7.34 19.65
C ASN A 32 -1.04 -8.87 19.87
N SER A 33 -2.15 -9.50 20.26
CA SER A 33 -2.28 -10.95 20.35
C SER A 33 -2.23 -11.58 18.96
N PRO A 34 -1.77 -12.83 18.82
CA PRO A 34 -1.82 -13.54 17.53
C PRO A 34 -3.24 -13.64 16.97
N ALA A 35 -3.43 -13.45 15.67
CA ALA A 35 -4.72 -13.53 14.99
C ALA A 35 -5.41 -14.88 15.22
N VAL A 36 -4.65 -15.96 15.32
CA VAL A 36 -5.17 -17.32 15.59
C VAL A 36 -5.96 -17.40 16.90
N VAL A 37 -5.54 -16.70 17.95
CA VAL A 37 -6.26 -16.72 19.24
C VAL A 37 -7.62 -16.04 19.13
N ALA A 38 -7.68 -14.91 18.42
CA ALA A 38 -8.93 -14.21 18.16
C ALA A 38 -9.84 -15.04 17.24
N TRP A 39 -9.25 -15.77 16.28
CA TRP A 39 -9.98 -16.65 15.37
C TRP A 39 -10.58 -17.87 16.07
N ASP A 40 -9.79 -18.59 16.87
CA ASP A 40 -10.26 -19.75 17.62
C ASP A 40 -11.39 -19.38 18.59
N PHE A 41 -11.25 -18.24 19.27
CA PHE A 41 -12.31 -17.69 20.11
C PHE A 41 -13.57 -17.36 19.30
N TYR A 42 -13.40 -16.74 18.12
CA TYR A 42 -14.54 -16.38 17.27
C TYR A 42 -15.27 -17.61 16.74
N LEU A 43 -14.55 -18.64 16.29
CA LEU A 43 -15.12 -19.93 15.88
C LEU A 43 -15.92 -20.60 17.01
N GLU A 44 -15.41 -20.59 18.24
CA GLU A 44 -16.12 -21.19 19.36
C GLU A 44 -17.44 -20.47 19.66
N ILE A 45 -17.46 -19.12 19.67
CA ILE A 45 -18.72 -18.39 19.91
C ILE A 45 -19.72 -18.56 18.76
N LEU A 46 -19.25 -18.65 17.50
CA LEU A 46 -20.12 -19.01 16.36
C LEU A 46 -20.77 -20.38 16.58
N GLY A 47 -19.99 -21.36 17.06
CA GLY A 47 -20.49 -22.68 17.45
C GLY A 47 -21.44 -22.69 18.67
N CYS A 48 -21.60 -21.56 19.36
CA CYS A 48 -22.58 -21.33 20.42
C CYS A 48 -23.81 -20.54 19.93
N GLY A 49 -23.93 -20.28 18.62
CA GLY A 49 -25.05 -19.54 18.04
C GLY A 49 -24.86 -18.01 18.07
N TYR A 50 -23.65 -17.52 18.32
CA TYR A 50 -23.35 -16.09 18.17
C TYR A 50 -23.60 -15.67 16.71
N PRO A 51 -24.30 -14.55 16.46
CA PRO A 51 -24.65 -14.13 15.11
C PRO A 51 -23.38 -13.69 14.34
N PRO A 52 -23.08 -14.29 13.18
CA PRO A 52 -21.89 -13.94 12.41
C PRO A 52 -21.97 -12.50 11.90
N LYS A 53 -20.90 -11.71 12.14
CA LYS A 53 -20.80 -10.32 11.69
C LYS A 53 -19.67 -10.16 10.66
N LEU A 54 -19.98 -9.58 9.51
CA LEU A 54 -19.01 -9.34 8.43
C LEU A 54 -17.78 -8.56 8.90
N TYR A 55 -17.99 -7.57 9.77
CA TYR A 55 -16.92 -6.76 10.36
C TYR A 55 -15.85 -7.62 11.04
N ASN A 56 -16.24 -8.59 11.86
CA ASN A 56 -15.32 -9.45 12.61
C ASN A 56 -14.43 -10.27 11.68
N PHE A 57 -15.02 -10.84 10.63
CA PHE A 57 -14.28 -11.58 9.61
C PHE A 57 -13.28 -10.68 8.88
N ASN A 58 -13.68 -9.48 8.44
CA ASN A 58 -12.78 -8.55 7.74
C ASN A 58 -11.61 -8.10 8.63
N VAL A 59 -11.85 -7.85 9.92
CA VAL A 59 -10.80 -7.50 10.88
C VAL A 59 -9.82 -8.66 11.08
N LEU A 60 -10.32 -9.87 11.25
CA LEU A 60 -9.48 -11.07 11.41
C LEU A 60 -8.65 -11.36 10.15
N MET A 61 -9.26 -11.31 8.96
CA MET A 61 -8.55 -11.46 7.69
C MET A 61 -7.42 -10.44 7.56
N ASN A 62 -7.69 -9.16 7.85
CA ASN A 62 -6.67 -8.11 7.81
C ASN A 62 -5.55 -8.37 8.82
N LYS A 63 -5.88 -8.88 10.01
CA LYS A 63 -4.90 -9.23 11.05
C LYS A 63 -3.99 -10.37 10.59
N PHE A 64 -4.53 -11.47 10.09
CA PHE A 64 -3.76 -12.56 9.47
C PHE A 64 -2.90 -12.07 8.29
N CYS A 65 -3.45 -11.21 7.43
CA CYS A 65 -2.67 -10.60 6.34
C CYS A 65 -1.53 -9.70 6.83
N LYS A 66 -1.66 -9.06 8.00
CA LYS A 66 -0.57 -8.27 8.61
C LYS A 66 0.52 -9.18 9.19
N GLU A 67 0.14 -10.33 9.73
CA GLU A 67 1.05 -11.35 10.30
C GLU A 67 1.76 -12.20 9.23
N GLY A 68 1.30 -12.16 7.98
CA GLY A 68 1.89 -12.95 6.87
C GLY A 68 1.30 -14.34 6.69
N THR A 69 0.34 -14.69 7.53
CA THR A 69 -0.45 -15.92 7.52
C THR A 69 -1.66 -15.76 6.58
N VAL A 70 -1.38 -15.48 5.30
CA VAL A 70 -2.44 -15.19 4.30
C VAL A 70 -3.32 -16.41 3.99
N LYS A 71 -2.79 -17.62 4.17
CA LYS A 71 -3.57 -18.86 4.00
C LYS A 71 -4.66 -18.97 5.06
N GLU A 72 -4.34 -18.59 6.29
CA GLU A 72 -5.27 -18.51 7.41
C GLU A 72 -6.32 -17.41 7.16
N ALA A 73 -5.92 -16.27 6.60
CA ALA A 73 -6.87 -15.26 6.14
C ALA A 73 -7.85 -15.81 5.09
N HIS A 74 -7.41 -16.68 4.18
CA HIS A 74 -8.28 -17.35 3.21
C HIS A 74 -9.28 -18.29 3.89
N LEU A 75 -8.86 -19.04 4.91
CA LEU A 75 -9.76 -19.90 5.67
C LEU A 75 -10.86 -19.09 6.36
N VAL A 76 -10.53 -17.91 6.89
CA VAL A 76 -11.50 -16.97 7.46
C VAL A 76 -12.47 -16.46 6.39
N PHE A 77 -11.97 -16.18 5.18
CA PHE A 77 -12.79 -15.77 4.03
C PHE A 77 -13.79 -16.87 3.60
N ASP A 78 -13.36 -18.12 3.55
CA ASP A 78 -14.24 -19.25 3.21
C ASP A 78 -15.30 -19.46 4.30
N GLU A 79 -14.90 -19.37 5.57
CA GLU A 79 -15.80 -19.56 6.70
C GLU A 79 -16.88 -18.48 6.79
N MET A 80 -16.58 -17.24 6.38
CA MET A 80 -17.58 -16.19 6.22
C MET A 80 -18.75 -16.65 5.34
N SER A 81 -18.45 -17.32 4.22
CA SER A 81 -19.48 -17.85 3.31
C SER A 81 -20.21 -19.05 3.91
N ARG A 82 -19.51 -19.94 4.62
CA ARG A 82 -20.12 -21.07 5.34
C ARG A 82 -21.07 -20.63 6.46
N SER A 83 -20.75 -19.49 7.09
CA SER A 83 -21.59 -18.81 8.07
C SER A 83 -22.78 -18.06 7.45
N GLY A 84 -23.04 -18.21 6.15
CA GLY A 84 -24.18 -17.61 5.45
C GLY A 84 -24.02 -16.13 5.10
N LEU A 85 -22.84 -15.53 5.32
CA LEU A 85 -22.56 -14.15 4.93
C LEU A 85 -22.06 -14.09 3.49
N ARG A 86 -22.38 -12.99 2.79
CA ARG A 86 -21.85 -12.72 1.45
C ARG A 86 -20.61 -11.83 1.55
N PRO A 87 -19.45 -12.24 1.02
CA PRO A 87 -18.28 -11.38 0.95
C PRO A 87 -18.56 -10.09 0.17
N THR A 88 -18.03 -8.97 0.65
CA THR A 88 -18.16 -7.66 0.01
C THR A 88 -16.86 -7.25 -0.68
N ALA A 89 -16.86 -6.11 -1.38
CA ALA A 89 -15.64 -5.54 -1.96
C ALA A 89 -14.50 -5.40 -0.92
N VAL A 90 -14.83 -4.99 0.31
CA VAL A 90 -13.85 -4.90 1.41
C VAL A 90 -13.26 -6.28 1.75
N SER A 91 -14.07 -7.33 1.76
CA SER A 91 -13.61 -8.69 2.06
C SER A 91 -12.63 -9.19 0.99
N TYR A 92 -12.97 -9.03 -0.29
CA TYR A 92 -12.09 -9.36 -1.41
C TYR A 92 -10.81 -8.52 -1.41
N ASN A 93 -10.93 -7.20 -1.31
CA ASN A 93 -9.80 -6.27 -1.32
C ASN A 93 -8.82 -6.55 -0.17
N THR A 94 -9.33 -6.92 1.01
CA THR A 94 -8.50 -7.32 2.16
C THR A 94 -7.61 -8.51 1.80
N LEU A 95 -8.21 -9.56 1.22
CA LEU A 95 -7.50 -10.79 0.90
C LEU A 95 -6.58 -10.65 -0.32
N ILE A 96 -7.02 -9.94 -1.37
CA ILE A 96 -6.21 -9.59 -2.55
C ILE A 96 -4.98 -8.81 -2.11
N ASN A 97 -5.15 -7.76 -1.29
CA ASN A 97 -4.03 -7.00 -0.75
C ASN A 97 -3.10 -7.86 0.09
N GLY A 98 -3.63 -8.79 0.90
CA GLY A 98 -2.84 -9.77 1.63
C GLY A 98 -1.94 -10.60 0.71
N TYR A 99 -2.51 -11.23 -0.32
CA TYR A 99 -1.76 -12.05 -1.27
C TYR A 99 -0.70 -11.24 -2.03
N CYS A 100 -1.07 -10.07 -2.56
CA CYS A 100 -0.15 -9.18 -3.28
C CYS A 100 1.01 -8.72 -2.38
N LYS A 101 0.72 -8.36 -1.13
CA LYS A 101 1.73 -7.89 -0.17
C LYS A 101 2.78 -8.95 0.14
N TRP A 102 2.38 -10.22 0.15
CA TRP A 102 3.25 -11.37 0.47
C TRP A 102 3.69 -12.15 -0.78
N GLY A 103 3.66 -11.51 -1.95
CA GLY A 103 4.26 -12.04 -3.18
C GLY A 103 3.46 -13.12 -3.90
N SER A 104 2.28 -13.48 -3.41
CA SER A 104 1.40 -14.50 -4.01
C SER A 104 0.46 -13.88 -5.04
N LEU A 105 1.01 -13.23 -6.06
CA LEU A 105 0.25 -12.44 -7.04
C LEU A 105 -0.82 -13.23 -7.79
N ASP A 106 -0.54 -14.49 -8.14
CA ASP A 106 -1.47 -15.34 -8.90
C ASP A 106 -2.79 -15.55 -8.15
N GLU A 107 -2.73 -15.72 -6.83
CA GLU A 107 -3.92 -15.82 -5.98
C GLU A 107 -4.68 -14.50 -5.90
N GLY A 108 -3.97 -13.37 -5.86
CA GLY A 108 -4.58 -12.03 -5.95
C GLY A 108 -5.38 -11.85 -7.24
N PHE A 109 -4.80 -12.21 -8.39
CA PHE A 109 -5.49 -12.16 -9.69
C PHE A 109 -6.63 -13.18 -9.81
N ARG A 110 -6.47 -14.38 -9.24
CA ARG A 110 -7.54 -15.37 -9.17
C ARG A 110 -8.73 -14.81 -8.38
N LEU A 111 -8.49 -14.18 -7.23
CA LEU A 111 -9.54 -13.56 -6.42
C LEU A 111 -10.20 -12.37 -7.13
N LYS A 112 -9.46 -11.53 -7.87
CA LYS A 112 -10.06 -10.49 -8.73
C LYS A 112 -11.03 -11.10 -9.74
N ARG A 113 -10.65 -12.18 -10.44
CA ARG A 113 -11.53 -12.87 -11.42
C ARG A 113 -12.79 -13.44 -10.75
N VAL A 114 -12.65 -14.02 -9.56
CA VAL A 114 -13.81 -14.49 -8.78
C VAL A 114 -14.70 -13.32 -8.37
N MET A 115 -14.11 -12.21 -7.93
CA MET A 115 -14.82 -10.98 -7.57
C MET A 115 -15.62 -10.44 -8.76
N GLU A 116 -15.03 -10.37 -9.96
CA GLU A 116 -15.68 -9.88 -11.19
C GLU A 116 -16.95 -10.64 -11.57
N SER A 117 -17.08 -11.90 -11.16
CA SER A 117 -18.31 -12.68 -11.38
C SER A 117 -19.49 -12.28 -10.48
N ARG A 118 -19.25 -11.45 -9.46
CA ARG A 118 -20.22 -11.14 -8.39
C ARG A 118 -20.31 -9.66 -8.03
N LEU A 119 -19.21 -8.93 -8.21
CA LEU A 119 -18.99 -7.55 -7.77
C LEU A 119 -18.14 -6.82 -8.81
N VAL A 120 -18.16 -5.49 -8.78
CA VAL A 120 -17.29 -4.66 -9.60
C VAL A 120 -16.02 -4.35 -8.80
N PRO A 121 -14.81 -4.73 -9.28
CA PRO A 121 -13.55 -4.29 -8.70
C PRO A 121 -13.45 -2.77 -8.64
N ASP A 122 -12.97 -2.25 -7.52
CA ASP A 122 -12.84 -0.81 -7.28
C ASP A 122 -11.37 -0.37 -7.32
N VAL A 123 -11.13 0.92 -7.09
CA VAL A 123 -9.79 1.53 -7.04
C VAL A 123 -8.87 0.80 -6.05
N PHE A 124 -9.40 0.29 -4.93
CA PHE A 124 -8.61 -0.44 -3.93
C PHE A 124 -8.20 -1.82 -4.45
N THR A 125 -9.07 -2.50 -5.20
CA THR A 125 -8.71 -3.78 -5.85
C THR A 125 -7.51 -3.60 -6.79
N TYR A 126 -7.56 -2.60 -7.67
CA TYR A 126 -6.48 -2.31 -8.62
C TYR A 126 -5.21 -1.81 -7.93
N SER A 127 -5.34 -0.94 -6.93
CA SER A 127 -4.20 -0.45 -6.15
C SER A 127 -3.43 -1.59 -5.48
N ALA A 128 -4.12 -2.58 -4.92
CA ALA A 128 -3.49 -3.74 -4.31
C ALA A 128 -2.67 -4.58 -5.31
N LEU A 129 -3.22 -4.82 -6.50
CA LEU A 129 -2.54 -5.57 -7.57
C LEU A 129 -1.33 -4.81 -8.12
N ILE A 130 -1.50 -3.53 -8.45
CA ILE A 130 -0.42 -2.66 -8.94
C ILE A 130 0.73 -2.61 -7.93
N ASN A 131 0.45 -2.37 -6.65
CA ASN A 131 1.48 -2.36 -5.60
C ASN A 131 2.20 -3.71 -5.47
N GLY A 132 1.48 -4.83 -5.55
CA GLY A 132 2.10 -6.15 -5.56
C GLY A 132 3.04 -6.36 -6.75
N LEU A 133 2.62 -5.97 -7.95
CA LEU A 133 3.42 -6.08 -9.18
C LEU A 133 4.67 -5.20 -9.14
N CYS A 134 4.54 -3.94 -8.73
CA CYS A 134 5.68 -3.03 -8.56
C CYS A 134 6.70 -3.58 -7.56
N ARG A 135 6.25 -4.15 -6.44
CA ARG A 135 7.14 -4.81 -5.46
C ARG A 135 7.85 -6.04 -6.01
N GLY A 136 7.17 -6.78 -6.89
CA GLY A 136 7.73 -7.92 -7.60
C GLY A 136 8.60 -7.55 -8.81
N GLY A 137 8.82 -6.26 -9.08
CA GLY A 137 9.57 -5.80 -10.24
C GLY A 137 8.86 -5.97 -11.59
N ARG A 138 7.58 -6.34 -11.61
CA ARG A 138 6.80 -6.63 -12.82
C ARG A 138 6.09 -5.38 -13.34
N MET A 139 6.86 -4.40 -13.81
CA MET A 139 6.33 -3.07 -14.15
C MET A 139 5.45 -3.05 -15.41
N ASP A 140 5.77 -3.85 -16.43
CA ASP A 140 4.91 -3.99 -17.62
C ASP A 140 3.51 -4.47 -17.25
N ASP A 141 3.42 -5.49 -16.39
CA ASP A 141 2.14 -6.00 -15.90
C ASP A 141 1.43 -4.96 -15.02
N ALA A 142 2.17 -4.19 -14.22
CA ALA A 142 1.58 -3.12 -13.40
C ALA A 142 0.94 -2.04 -14.27
N ASN A 143 1.58 -1.66 -15.38
CA ASN A 143 1.05 -0.71 -16.35
C ASN A 143 -0.19 -1.27 -17.08
N GLN A 144 -0.18 -2.56 -17.45
CA GLN A 144 -1.37 -3.19 -18.05
C GLN A 144 -2.57 -3.17 -17.10
N VAL A 145 -2.35 -3.45 -15.81
CA VAL A 145 -3.42 -3.39 -14.79
C VAL A 145 -3.90 -1.95 -14.57
N PHE A 146 -3.00 -0.96 -14.66
CA PHE A 146 -3.35 0.45 -14.61
C PHE A 146 -4.20 0.90 -15.81
N ASP A 147 -3.84 0.46 -17.02
CA ASP A 147 -4.61 0.75 -18.22
C ASP A 147 -5.98 0.04 -18.20
N GLU A 148 -6.04 -1.20 -17.71
CA GLU A 148 -7.30 -1.92 -17.47
C GLU A 148 -8.21 -1.12 -16.54
N MET A 149 -7.68 -0.64 -15.40
CA MET A 149 -8.41 0.22 -14.45
C MET A 149 -8.98 1.47 -15.14
N CYS A 150 -8.14 2.18 -15.91
CA CYS A 150 -8.55 3.39 -16.63
C CYS A 150 -9.63 3.09 -17.68
N SER A 151 -9.50 1.98 -18.41
CA SER A 151 -10.47 1.55 -19.44
C SER A 151 -11.85 1.25 -18.87
N LYS A 152 -11.92 0.84 -17.59
CA LYS A 152 -13.17 0.63 -16.84
C LYS A 152 -13.75 1.91 -16.24
N GLY A 153 -13.17 3.07 -16.54
CA GLY A 153 -13.63 4.37 -16.06
C GLY A 153 -13.27 4.68 -14.61
N LEU A 154 -12.41 3.87 -13.98
CA LEU A 154 -11.93 4.17 -12.63
C LEU A 154 -10.86 5.25 -12.70
N VAL A 155 -10.94 6.21 -11.77
CA VAL A 155 -9.97 7.30 -11.67
C VAL A 155 -8.86 6.88 -10.72
N PRO A 156 -7.60 6.79 -11.18
CA PRO A 156 -6.46 6.51 -10.30
C PRO A 156 -6.26 7.64 -9.29
N ASN A 157 -5.89 7.27 -8.06
CA ASN A 157 -5.54 8.24 -7.02
C ASN A 157 -4.03 8.49 -6.97
N ASP A 158 -3.64 9.46 -6.15
CA ASP A 158 -2.27 9.80 -5.79
C ASP A 158 -1.44 8.58 -5.37
N VAL A 159 -2.01 7.66 -4.58
CA VAL A 159 -1.33 6.45 -4.11
C VAL A 159 -0.92 5.54 -5.27
N ILE A 160 -1.76 5.36 -6.28
CA ILE A 160 -1.45 4.51 -7.44
C ILE A 160 -0.32 5.13 -8.28
N PHE A 161 -0.40 6.43 -8.60
CA PHE A 161 0.67 7.11 -9.32
C PHE A 161 2.00 7.06 -8.56
N THR A 162 1.97 7.33 -7.25
CA THR A 162 3.16 7.23 -6.39
C THR A 162 3.74 5.83 -6.39
N THR A 163 2.88 4.80 -6.37
CA THR A 163 3.32 3.41 -6.40
C THR A 163 4.01 3.05 -7.72
N LEU A 164 3.42 3.43 -8.85
CA LEU A 164 3.97 3.17 -10.17
C LEU A 164 5.29 3.92 -10.37
N ILE A 165 5.32 5.22 -10.08
CA ILE A 165 6.52 6.05 -10.21
C ILE A 165 7.63 5.49 -9.32
N ASN A 166 7.36 5.21 -8.04
CA ASN A 166 8.35 4.61 -7.14
C ASN A 166 8.83 3.23 -7.61
N GLY A 167 7.94 2.42 -8.18
CA GLY A 167 8.26 1.11 -8.75
C GLY A 167 9.22 1.25 -9.93
N SER A 168 8.86 2.05 -10.94
CA SER A 168 9.69 2.34 -12.11
C SER A 168 11.06 2.88 -11.70
N CYS A 169 11.07 3.86 -10.78
CA CYS A 169 12.27 4.45 -10.22
C CYS A 169 13.21 3.44 -9.58
N LYS A 170 12.68 2.48 -8.80
CA LYS A 170 13.49 1.43 -8.15
C LYS A 170 14.06 0.41 -9.14
N ASN A 171 13.39 0.22 -10.27
CA ASN A 171 13.83 -0.68 -11.32
C ASN A 171 14.73 0.00 -12.36
N GLY A 172 15.03 1.30 -12.20
CA GLY A 172 15.84 2.08 -13.14
C GLY A 172 15.09 2.47 -14.42
N GLU A 173 13.77 2.29 -14.46
CA GLU A 173 12.92 2.59 -15.61
C GLU A 173 12.47 4.06 -15.61
N VAL A 174 13.44 4.96 -15.75
CA VAL A 174 13.22 6.42 -15.66
C VAL A 174 12.16 6.91 -16.65
N SER A 175 12.16 6.40 -17.88
CA SER A 175 11.20 6.80 -18.90
C SER A 175 9.76 6.49 -18.51
N LEU A 176 9.51 5.31 -17.91
CA LEU A 176 8.19 4.94 -17.41
C LEU A 176 7.79 5.78 -16.20
N ALA A 177 8.74 6.10 -15.32
CA ALA A 177 8.48 7.00 -14.18
C ALA A 177 8.01 8.39 -14.65
N MET A 178 8.68 8.96 -15.65
CA MET A 178 8.32 10.26 -16.22
C MET A 178 7.00 10.21 -17.00
N GLU A 179 6.71 9.12 -17.72
CA GLU A 179 5.42 8.93 -18.38
C GLU A 179 4.27 8.93 -17.35
N MET A 180 4.43 8.20 -16.24
CA MET A 180 3.41 8.15 -15.19
C MET A 180 3.25 9.50 -14.48
N TYR A 181 4.32 10.27 -14.32
CA TYR A 181 4.27 11.65 -13.84
C TYR A 181 3.44 12.55 -14.77
N GLU A 182 3.67 12.49 -16.08
CA GLU A 182 2.87 13.28 -17.03
C GLU A 182 1.40 12.86 -17.03
N ARG A 183 1.13 11.55 -16.95
CA ARG A 183 -0.24 11.03 -16.82
C ARG A 183 -0.92 11.50 -15.52
N MET A 184 -0.17 11.60 -14.42
CA MET A 184 -0.65 12.15 -13.15
C MET A 184 -1.12 13.60 -13.32
N LEU A 185 -0.30 14.44 -13.98
CA LEU A 185 -0.61 15.84 -14.26
C LEU A 185 -1.83 15.98 -15.19
N MET A 186 -1.89 15.20 -16.27
CA MET A 186 -3.03 15.21 -17.22
C MET A 186 -4.37 14.84 -16.57
N LYS A 187 -4.34 14.01 -15.52
CA LYS A 187 -5.52 13.63 -14.74
C LYS A 187 -5.86 14.64 -13.64
N GLY A 188 -5.11 15.74 -13.53
CA GLY A 188 -5.33 16.79 -12.52
C GLY A 188 -4.89 16.38 -11.12
N VAL A 189 -4.15 15.27 -10.98
CA VAL A 189 -3.59 14.85 -9.68
C VAL A 189 -2.32 15.65 -9.44
N LYS A 190 -2.27 16.37 -8.32
CA LYS A 190 -1.15 17.26 -8.02
C LYS A 190 -0.02 16.48 -7.34
N PRO A 191 1.23 16.54 -7.86
CA PRO A 191 2.38 15.97 -7.17
C PRO A 191 2.64 16.72 -5.87
N ASP A 192 2.98 15.97 -4.83
CA ASP A 192 3.45 16.51 -3.56
C ASP A 192 4.98 16.58 -3.53
N LEU A 193 5.54 17.11 -2.44
CA LEU A 193 6.99 17.23 -2.26
C LEU A 193 7.69 15.87 -2.33
N ILE A 194 7.07 14.81 -1.81
CA ILE A 194 7.62 13.46 -1.79
C ILE A 194 7.77 12.93 -3.22
N MET A 195 6.78 13.16 -4.08
CA MET A 195 6.84 12.80 -5.50
C MET A 195 8.00 13.50 -6.21
N TYR A 196 8.12 14.81 -6.08
CA TYR A 196 9.22 15.57 -6.69
C TYR A 196 10.57 15.06 -6.22
N ASN A 197 10.75 14.89 -4.91
CA ASN A 197 11.99 14.37 -4.33
C ASN A 197 12.34 12.98 -4.88
N THR A 198 11.33 12.13 -5.11
CA THR A 198 11.54 10.80 -5.69
C THR A 198 12.00 10.87 -7.14
N LEU A 199 11.33 11.66 -7.97
CA LEU A 199 11.68 11.83 -9.39
C LEU A 199 13.07 12.47 -9.55
N ILE A 200 13.37 13.53 -8.81
CA ILE A 200 14.67 14.22 -8.81
C ILE A 200 15.79 13.24 -8.45
N ASN A 201 15.61 12.45 -7.38
CA ASN A 201 16.60 11.46 -6.95
C ASN A 201 16.91 10.43 -8.04
N VAL A 202 15.89 9.95 -8.74
CA VAL A 202 16.09 8.94 -9.79
C VAL A 202 16.72 9.55 -11.03
N LEU A 203 16.30 10.75 -11.45
CA LEU A 203 16.93 11.47 -12.54
C LEU A 203 18.42 11.76 -12.26
N CYS A 204 18.75 12.18 -11.03
CA CYS A 204 20.14 12.36 -10.59
C CYS A 204 20.95 11.07 -10.67
N LYS A 205 20.44 9.96 -10.12
CA LYS A 205 21.12 8.66 -10.15
C LYS A 205 21.28 8.09 -11.56
N SER A 206 20.43 8.50 -12.49
CA SER A 206 20.50 8.12 -13.89
C SER A 206 21.30 9.12 -14.75
N GLY A 207 21.93 10.13 -14.17
CA GLY A 207 22.72 11.14 -14.89
C GLY A 207 21.90 12.10 -15.75
N ILE A 208 20.58 12.20 -15.51
CA ILE A 208 19.68 13.08 -16.26
C ILE A 208 19.47 14.40 -15.49
N LEU A 209 20.56 15.09 -15.16
CA LEU A 209 20.54 16.27 -14.28
C LEU A 209 19.72 17.45 -14.83
N ASN A 210 19.65 17.60 -16.16
CA ASN A 210 18.88 18.68 -16.77
C ASN A 210 17.39 18.56 -16.45
N ASP A 211 16.83 17.35 -16.46
CA ASP A 211 15.42 17.16 -16.13
C ASP A 211 15.18 17.24 -14.62
N ALA A 212 16.14 16.78 -13.81
CA ALA A 212 16.09 16.98 -12.35
C ALA A 212 16.01 18.47 -11.97
N ARG A 213 16.78 19.32 -12.66
CA ARG A 213 16.74 20.79 -12.47
C ARG A 213 15.40 21.39 -12.86
N LYS A 214 14.84 20.98 -14.01
CA LYS A 214 13.50 21.44 -14.46
C LYS A 214 12.42 21.11 -13.43
N LEU A 215 12.44 19.92 -12.83
CA LEU A 215 11.46 19.53 -11.82
C LEU A 215 11.50 20.42 -10.57
N ILE A 216 12.66 20.98 -10.21
CA ILE A 216 12.78 21.89 -9.05
C ILE A 216 12.20 23.26 -9.36
N ASP A 217 12.48 23.77 -10.55
CA ASP A 217 11.92 25.03 -10.98
C ASP A 217 10.39 24.89 -11.10
N GLU A 218 9.91 23.76 -11.66
CA GLU A 218 8.48 23.43 -11.71
C GLU A 218 7.86 23.36 -10.30
N MET A 219 8.47 22.62 -9.37
CA MET A 219 8.04 22.52 -7.97
C MET A 219 7.92 23.92 -7.33
N SER A 220 8.91 24.78 -7.57
CA SER A 220 8.93 26.17 -7.07
C SER A 220 7.78 27.00 -7.66
N THR A 221 7.53 26.89 -8.97
CA THR A 221 6.40 27.59 -9.62
C THR A 221 5.03 27.15 -9.11
N LYS A 222 4.91 25.90 -8.63
CA LYS A 222 3.69 25.37 -8.00
C LYS A 222 3.58 25.71 -6.50
N GLY A 223 4.49 26.53 -5.98
CA GLY A 223 4.46 27.01 -4.59
C GLY A 223 4.97 26.00 -3.55
N LEU A 224 5.57 24.90 -4.00
CA LEU A 224 6.24 23.95 -3.11
C LEU A 224 7.68 24.42 -2.85
N LYS A 225 8.14 24.29 -1.60
CA LYS A 225 9.50 24.64 -1.22
C LYS A 225 10.37 23.39 -1.22
N ALA A 226 11.51 23.48 -1.90
CA ALA A 226 12.56 22.47 -1.81
C ALA A 226 12.98 22.30 -0.35
N ASP A 227 13.23 21.07 0.06
CA ASP A 227 13.75 20.78 1.38
C ASP A 227 15.23 20.40 1.31
N LYS A 228 15.79 20.08 2.48
CA LYS A 228 17.16 19.63 2.59
C LYS A 228 17.45 18.43 1.70
N PHE A 229 16.52 17.47 1.66
CA PHE A 229 16.67 16.24 0.89
C PHE A 229 16.72 16.54 -0.61
N THR A 230 15.89 17.47 -1.12
CA THR A 230 15.91 17.90 -2.52
C THR A 230 17.32 18.38 -2.92
N TYR A 231 17.90 19.29 -2.14
CA TYR A 231 19.19 19.89 -2.46
C TYR A 231 20.36 18.93 -2.31
N THR A 232 20.39 18.11 -1.26
CA THR A 232 21.48 17.14 -1.06
C THR A 232 21.49 16.09 -2.17
N THR A 233 20.32 15.62 -2.60
CA THR A 233 20.16 14.68 -3.71
C THR A 233 20.74 15.20 -5.02
N LEU A 234 20.51 16.48 -5.33
CA LEU A 234 21.07 17.11 -6.53
C LEU A 234 22.59 17.28 -6.47
N ILE A 235 23.09 17.73 -5.32
CA ILE A 235 24.53 17.93 -5.11
C ILE A 235 25.24 16.58 -5.31
N ASP A 236 24.70 15.52 -4.71
CA ASP A 236 25.19 14.15 -4.88
C ASP A 236 25.15 13.71 -6.35
N GLY A 237 24.04 13.94 -7.05
CA GLY A 237 23.94 13.69 -8.50
C GLY A 237 24.97 14.44 -9.35
N CYS A 238 25.21 15.72 -9.06
CA CYS A 238 26.22 16.53 -9.77
C CYS A 238 27.64 16.01 -9.50
N CYS A 239 27.94 15.63 -8.26
CA CYS A 239 29.21 15.04 -7.88
C CYS A 239 29.45 13.69 -8.58
N MET A 240 28.42 12.84 -8.69
CA MET A 240 28.50 11.56 -9.41
C MET A 240 28.83 11.74 -10.90
N GLU A 241 28.32 12.80 -11.54
CA GLU A 241 28.63 13.13 -12.94
C GLU A 241 29.98 13.88 -13.10
N GLY A 242 30.66 14.21 -12.00
CA GLY A 242 31.90 14.97 -12.00
C GLY A 242 31.71 16.48 -12.26
N ASN A 243 30.47 16.97 -12.25
CA ASN A 243 30.15 18.38 -12.48
C ASN A 243 30.15 19.16 -11.16
N LEU A 244 31.35 19.47 -10.66
CA LEU A 244 31.54 20.17 -9.38
C LEU A 244 31.01 21.62 -9.40
N ASP A 245 31.08 22.30 -10.54
CA ASP A 245 30.57 23.66 -10.69
C ASP A 245 29.05 23.72 -10.47
N ALA A 246 28.34 22.76 -11.09
CA ALA A 246 26.91 22.57 -10.86
C ALA A 246 26.58 22.28 -9.39
N ALA A 247 27.36 21.41 -8.74
CA ALA A 247 27.18 21.07 -7.33
C ALA A 247 27.33 22.30 -6.43
N LEU A 248 28.32 23.15 -6.69
CA LEU A 248 28.57 24.39 -5.95
C LEU A 248 27.45 25.42 -6.15
N GLU A 249 26.95 25.57 -7.37
CA GLU A 249 25.84 26.48 -7.68
C GLU A 249 24.56 26.08 -6.91
N ILE A 250 24.23 24.79 -6.92
CA ILE A 250 23.08 24.23 -6.19
C ILE A 250 23.25 24.44 -4.69
N ARG A 251 24.45 24.23 -4.16
CA ARG A 251 24.76 24.49 -2.75
C ARG A 251 24.58 25.98 -2.40
N GLN A 252 25.02 26.90 -3.26
CA GLN A 252 24.80 28.34 -3.03
C GLN A 252 23.31 28.70 -3.05
N ARG A 253 22.51 28.06 -3.92
CA ARG A 253 21.03 28.21 -3.90
C ARG A 253 20.43 27.71 -2.59
N MET A 254 20.83 26.51 -2.13
CA MET A 254 20.41 25.93 -0.85
C MET A 254 20.66 26.89 0.33
N MET A 255 21.85 27.50 0.41
CA MET A 255 22.20 28.47 1.45
C MET A 255 21.38 29.76 1.35
N ARG A 256 21.13 30.27 0.13
CA ARG A 256 20.31 31.49 -0.08
C ARG A 256 18.86 31.30 0.35
N GLU A 257 18.34 30.09 0.22
CA GLU A 257 16.99 29.72 0.68
C GLU A 257 16.92 29.39 2.18
N GLY A 258 18.04 29.55 2.91
CA GLY A 258 18.11 29.38 4.37
C GLY A 258 18.17 27.93 4.82
N ILE A 259 18.57 27.00 3.94
CA ILE A 259 18.66 25.58 4.24
C ILE A 259 20.13 25.23 4.47
N GLU A 260 20.49 24.74 5.65
CA GLU A 260 21.87 24.37 5.96
C GLU A 260 22.23 22.98 5.41
N PRO A 261 23.37 22.80 4.70
CA PRO A 261 23.88 21.52 4.23
C PRO A 261 24.07 20.50 5.36
N ASP A 262 23.96 19.21 5.06
CA ASP A 262 24.44 18.17 5.97
C ASP A 262 25.97 18.18 6.02
N ASN A 263 26.54 17.88 7.19
CA ASN A 263 27.99 17.68 7.37
C ASN A 263 28.53 16.45 6.62
N VAL A 264 27.69 15.70 5.90
CA VAL A 264 28.03 14.44 5.21
C VAL A 264 28.45 14.65 3.74
N ALA A 265 28.49 15.89 3.25
CA ALA A 265 28.94 16.20 1.88
C ALA A 265 30.47 16.39 1.72
N TYR A 266 31.30 15.76 2.57
CA TYR A 266 32.76 16.00 2.62
C TYR A 266 33.65 14.75 2.66
N THR A 267 33.18 13.61 2.16
CA THR A 267 34.01 12.41 1.91
C THR A 267 33.67 11.82 0.57
#